data_AF-A0A4V1SEM7-F1
#
_entry.id   AF-A0A4V1SEM7-F1
#
_cell.length_a   1.000
_cell.length_b   1.000
_cell.length_c   1.000
_cell.angle_alpha   90.00
_cell.angle_beta   90.00
_cell.angle_gamma   90.00
#
_symmetry.space_group_name_H-M   'P 1'
#
loop_
_entity.id
_entity.type
_entity.pdbx_description
1 polymer ?
#
loop_
_entity_poly.entity_id
_entity_poly.type
_entity_poly.pdbx_seq_one_letter_code
_entity_poly.pdbx_strand_id
1 'polypeptide(L)'
;MSIQQTDISPMDLLGIKLKDEFSEVTGGSFSPGHDLFTINLAKGKRPVNLVVKELHSFLKSYLKRNGDPQTEYQFTIHEQGRLVHVLRFHSPDEGYHVEVMASGRLHRLFVDSGLGAIGDFTVFNEDFQKIGYLAMKPLEGQSVADYGDGRPYPNFSDGSLWEGKGELVETYLNQIVGQIALQIDAAYRKGKVDIQEPTDVSYYAEVFGVSGEELKEAVGKIGPTLGALEDYFRSKTGVEV
;
A
#
# COMPACT_ATOMS: atom_id res chain seq x y z
N MET A 1 12.11 -17.41 -47.89
CA MET A 1 12.41 -16.47 -46.80
C MET A 1 11.19 -16.37 -45.93
N SER A 2 11.21 -17.02 -44.76
CA SER A 2 10.13 -16.92 -43.77
C SER A 2 10.41 -15.66 -42.95
N ILE A 3 9.54 -14.67 -43.03
CA ILE A 3 9.56 -13.50 -42.14
C ILE A 3 9.29 -14.07 -40.74
N GLN A 4 10.28 -14.02 -39.86
CA GLN A 4 10.07 -14.28 -38.44
C GLN A 4 9.07 -13.23 -37.95
N GLN A 5 7.86 -13.66 -37.71
CA GLN A 5 6.85 -12.89 -37.00
C GLN A 5 7.34 -12.82 -35.56
N THR A 6 8.03 -11.75 -35.20
CA THR A 6 8.37 -11.46 -33.82
C THR A 6 7.05 -11.26 -33.09
N ASP A 7 6.65 -12.21 -32.26
CA ASP A 7 5.58 -12.04 -31.29
C ASP A 7 6.02 -10.95 -30.31
N ILE A 8 5.63 -9.71 -30.58
CA ILE A 8 5.87 -8.58 -29.69
C ILE A 8 4.91 -8.73 -28.51
N SER A 9 5.42 -8.70 -27.29
CA SER A 9 4.56 -8.81 -26.10
C SER A 9 3.57 -7.64 -26.07
N PRO A 10 2.30 -7.87 -25.71
CA PRO A 10 1.36 -6.79 -25.45
C PRO A 10 1.92 -5.74 -24.47
N MET A 11 2.79 -6.13 -23.53
CA MET A 11 3.40 -5.17 -22.60
C MET A 11 4.49 -4.32 -23.27
N ASP A 12 5.22 -4.83 -24.26
CA ASP A 12 6.16 -4.03 -25.07
C ASP A 12 5.42 -2.91 -25.83
N LEU A 13 4.17 -3.17 -26.22
CA LEU A 13 3.32 -2.23 -26.96
C LEU A 13 2.66 -1.17 -26.06
N LEU A 14 2.68 -1.34 -24.74
CA LEU A 14 1.97 -0.45 -23.81
C LEU A 14 2.45 1.01 -23.94
N GLY A 15 3.76 1.23 -24.10
CA GLY A 15 4.31 2.57 -24.29
C GLY A 15 3.81 3.27 -25.57
N ILE A 16 3.59 2.52 -26.65
CA ILE A 16 3.02 3.04 -27.90
C ILE A 16 1.55 3.39 -27.68
N LYS A 17 0.79 2.46 -27.08
CA LYS A 17 -0.64 2.67 -26.80
C LYS A 17 -0.91 3.84 -25.88
N LEU A 18 -0.06 4.06 -24.87
CA LEU A 18 -0.15 5.22 -23.99
C LEU A 18 0.05 6.53 -24.75
N LYS A 19 1.00 6.60 -25.69
CA LYS A 19 1.23 7.80 -26.51
C LYS A 19 0.10 8.06 -27.51
N ASP A 20 -0.49 7.00 -28.06
CA ASP A 20 -1.63 7.12 -28.99
C ASP A 20 -2.89 7.63 -28.27
N GLU A 21 -3.13 7.15 -27.05
CA GLU A 21 -4.32 7.49 -26.26
C GLU A 21 -4.18 8.84 -25.53
N PHE A 22 -2.98 9.17 -25.03
CA PHE A 22 -2.74 10.32 -24.18
C PHE A 22 -1.72 11.27 -24.80
N SER A 23 -2.22 12.38 -25.37
CA SER A 23 -1.38 13.43 -25.96
C SER A 23 -0.38 14.07 -24.99
N GLU A 24 -0.65 13.98 -23.68
CA GLU A 24 0.21 14.47 -22.62
C GLU A 24 1.42 13.56 -22.37
N VAL A 25 1.39 12.30 -22.77
CA VAL A 25 2.50 11.35 -22.56
C VAL A 25 3.63 11.67 -23.52
N THR A 26 4.71 12.24 -23.00
CA THR A 26 5.90 12.60 -23.77
C THR A 26 6.91 11.47 -23.86
N GLY A 27 6.87 10.54 -22.92
CA GLY A 27 7.79 9.42 -22.89
C GLY A 27 7.61 8.58 -21.63
N GLY A 28 8.57 7.68 -21.45
CA GLY A 28 8.54 6.74 -20.36
C GLY A 28 9.60 5.66 -20.55
N SER A 29 9.72 4.82 -19.54
CA SER A 29 10.57 3.64 -19.54
C SER A 29 9.85 2.51 -18.82
N PHE A 30 10.35 1.30 -18.98
CA PHE A 30 9.88 0.14 -18.25
C PHE A 30 11.05 -0.76 -17.87
N SER A 31 10.88 -1.53 -16.80
CA SER A 31 11.83 -2.56 -16.38
C SER A 31 11.84 -3.73 -17.38
N PRO A 32 12.93 -4.51 -17.44
CA PRO A 32 12.97 -5.71 -18.29
C PRO A 32 11.84 -6.72 -18.02
N GLY A 33 11.34 -6.78 -16.78
CA GLY A 33 10.23 -7.64 -16.37
C GLY A 33 8.84 -7.11 -16.72
N HIS A 34 8.72 -5.89 -17.26
CA HIS A 34 7.44 -5.23 -17.53
C HIS A 34 6.52 -5.09 -16.32
N ASP A 35 7.08 -5.04 -15.12
CA ASP A 35 6.39 -4.86 -13.83
C ASP A 35 6.46 -3.40 -13.35
N LEU A 36 7.50 -2.66 -13.72
CA LEU A 36 7.71 -1.26 -13.34
C LEU A 36 7.73 -0.36 -14.56
N PHE A 37 6.90 0.68 -14.56
CA PHE A 37 6.77 1.66 -15.63
C PHE A 37 6.98 3.07 -15.10
N THR A 38 7.68 3.89 -15.86
CA THR A 38 7.72 5.34 -15.69
C THR A 38 6.96 6.00 -16.82
N ILE A 39 6.02 6.90 -16.50
CA ILE A 39 5.25 7.68 -17.46
C ILE A 39 5.60 9.15 -17.25
N ASN A 40 6.08 9.82 -18.30
CA ASN A 40 6.39 11.24 -18.27
C ASN A 40 5.31 12.04 -19.00
N LEU A 41 4.69 12.96 -18.27
CA LEU A 41 3.68 13.87 -18.77
C LEU A 41 4.32 15.23 -19.11
N ALA A 42 3.95 15.78 -20.26
CA ALA A 42 4.10 17.19 -20.53
C ALA A 42 3.19 17.99 -19.60
N LYS A 43 3.57 19.24 -19.32
CA LYS A 43 2.65 20.20 -18.75
C LYS A 43 1.51 20.45 -19.73
N GLY A 44 0.35 19.92 -19.41
CA GLY A 44 -0.84 19.99 -20.25
C GLY A 44 -1.65 21.26 -20.03
N LYS A 45 -2.64 21.47 -20.90
CA LYS A 45 -3.75 22.40 -20.64
C LYS A 45 -4.78 21.82 -19.68
N ARG A 46 -4.82 20.48 -19.56
CA ARG A 46 -5.72 19.75 -18.66
C ARG A 46 -5.10 19.63 -17.27
N PRO A 47 -5.91 19.66 -16.20
CA PRO A 47 -5.46 19.32 -14.86
C PRO A 47 -4.85 17.91 -14.82
N VAL A 48 -3.64 17.79 -14.24
CA VAL A 48 -2.88 16.54 -14.22
C VAL A 48 -3.62 15.40 -13.53
N ASN A 49 -4.42 15.69 -12.50
CA ASN A 49 -5.20 14.70 -11.77
C ASN A 49 -6.28 14.03 -12.66
N LEU A 50 -6.87 14.78 -13.60
CA LEU A 50 -7.83 14.22 -14.56
C LEU A 50 -7.12 13.28 -15.53
N VAL A 51 -5.94 13.66 -16.03
CA VAL A 51 -5.11 12.80 -16.88
C VAL A 51 -4.73 11.52 -16.16
N VAL A 52 -4.32 11.61 -14.88
CA VAL A 52 -4.00 10.44 -14.04
C VAL A 52 -5.22 9.53 -13.83
N LYS A 53 -6.41 10.10 -13.60
CA LYS A 53 -7.66 9.33 -13.44
C LYS A 53 -8.04 8.56 -14.72
N GLU A 54 -7.87 9.19 -15.88
CA GLU A 54 -8.06 8.55 -17.19
C GLU A 54 -7.00 7.48 -17.45
N LEU A 55 -5.73 7.77 -17.16
CA LEU A 55 -4.62 6.80 -17.22
C LEU A 55 -4.91 5.57 -16.36
N HIS A 56 -5.33 5.76 -15.10
CA HIS A 56 -5.69 4.67 -14.21
C HIS A 56 -6.79 3.78 -14.82
N SER A 57 -7.84 4.39 -15.39
CA SER A 57 -8.94 3.66 -16.02
C SER A 57 -8.49 2.88 -17.28
N PHE A 58 -7.63 3.50 -18.09
CA PHE A 58 -7.03 2.87 -19.25
C PHE A 58 -6.15 1.68 -18.85
N LEU A 59 -5.20 1.90 -17.93
CA LEU A 59 -4.26 0.89 -17.45
C LEU A 59 -4.97 -0.30 -16.82
N LYS A 60 -5.99 -0.05 -15.97
CA LYS A 60 -6.83 -1.12 -15.40
C LYS A 60 -7.44 -1.99 -16.49
N SER A 61 -7.99 -1.38 -17.53
CA SER A 61 -8.61 -2.09 -18.65
C SER A 61 -7.57 -2.82 -19.51
N TYR A 62 -6.38 -2.25 -19.65
CA TYR A 62 -5.28 -2.84 -20.41
C TYR A 62 -4.72 -4.08 -19.72
N LEU A 63 -4.36 -3.95 -18.44
CA LEU A 63 -3.79 -5.04 -17.63
C LEU A 63 -4.78 -6.19 -17.46
N LYS A 64 -6.08 -5.91 -17.35
CA LYS A 64 -7.10 -6.96 -17.33
C LYS A 64 -7.07 -7.85 -18.59
N ARG A 65 -6.70 -7.29 -19.75
CA ARG A 65 -6.67 -8.02 -21.03
C ARG A 65 -5.31 -8.61 -21.36
N ASN A 66 -4.24 -7.95 -20.93
CA ASN A 66 -2.89 -8.17 -21.43
C ASN A 66 -1.85 -8.42 -20.33
N GLY A 67 -2.17 -8.08 -19.09
CA GLY A 67 -1.29 -8.26 -17.94
C GLY A 67 -1.44 -9.65 -17.34
N ASP A 68 -0.39 -10.07 -16.64
CA ASP A 68 -0.37 -11.25 -15.80
C ASP A 68 -1.05 -10.92 -14.44
N PRO A 69 -2.12 -11.63 -14.06
CA PRO A 69 -2.80 -11.41 -12.78
C PRO A 69 -1.94 -11.74 -11.55
N GLN A 70 -0.83 -12.46 -11.71
CA GLN A 70 0.12 -12.75 -10.63
C GLN A 70 1.26 -11.74 -10.55
N THR A 71 1.37 -10.83 -11.53
CA THR A 71 2.38 -9.78 -11.55
C THR A 71 1.80 -8.50 -10.95
N GLU A 72 2.51 -7.94 -9.97
CA GLU A 72 2.27 -6.59 -9.49
C GLU A 72 2.81 -5.57 -10.48
N TYR A 73 1.98 -4.58 -10.83
CA TYR A 73 2.37 -3.53 -11.76
C TYR A 73 2.42 -2.18 -11.08
N GLN A 74 3.53 -1.46 -11.23
CA GLN A 74 3.69 -0.10 -10.74
C GLN A 74 3.91 0.89 -11.88
N PHE A 75 3.15 1.98 -11.88
CA PHE A 75 3.27 3.08 -12.83
C PHE A 75 3.60 4.37 -12.09
N THR A 76 4.85 4.80 -12.19
CA THR A 76 5.33 6.06 -11.62
C THR A 76 5.10 7.19 -12.61
N ILE A 77 4.23 8.13 -12.27
CA ILE A 77 3.80 9.22 -13.15
C ILE A 77 4.51 10.51 -12.75
N HIS A 78 5.25 11.09 -13.67
CA HIS A 78 5.92 12.37 -13.50
C HIS A 78 5.31 13.44 -14.41
N GLU A 79 5.24 14.69 -13.95
CA GLU A 79 4.99 15.86 -14.78
C GLU A 79 6.17 16.83 -14.61
N GLN A 80 6.82 17.20 -15.71
CA GLN A 80 8.01 18.07 -15.68
C GLN A 80 9.10 17.62 -14.68
N GLY A 81 9.33 16.30 -14.58
CA GLY A 81 10.32 15.72 -13.66
C GLY A 81 9.90 15.68 -12.20
N ARG A 82 8.68 16.08 -11.85
CA ARG A 82 8.13 15.95 -10.49
C ARG A 82 7.20 14.75 -10.42
N LEU A 83 7.34 13.94 -9.38
CA LEU A 83 6.42 12.85 -9.10
C LEU A 83 5.02 13.43 -8.84
N VAL A 84 4.04 12.93 -9.58
CA VAL A 84 2.63 13.32 -9.45
C VAL A 84 1.85 12.22 -8.73
N HIS A 85 2.04 10.98 -9.14
CA HIS A 85 1.30 9.83 -8.61
C HIS A 85 2.08 8.53 -8.86
N VAL A 86 1.84 7.52 -8.03
CA VAL A 86 2.19 6.13 -8.31
C VAL A 86 0.89 5.34 -8.40
N LEU A 87 0.65 4.64 -9.51
CA LEU A 87 -0.49 3.74 -9.65
C LEU A 87 0.01 2.31 -9.47
N ARG A 88 -0.55 1.57 -8.54
CA ARG A 88 -0.27 0.15 -8.36
C ARG A 88 -1.48 -0.70 -8.76
N PHE A 89 -1.22 -1.84 -9.38
CA PHE A 89 -2.24 -2.81 -9.76
C PHE A 89 -1.80 -4.21 -9.32
N HIS A 90 -2.77 -5.02 -8.91
CA HIS A 90 -2.57 -6.36 -8.35
C HIS A 90 -1.67 -6.40 -7.11
N SER A 91 -1.38 -5.25 -6.50
CA SER A 91 -0.60 -5.17 -5.26
C SER A 91 -1.56 -5.17 -4.06
N PRO A 92 -1.41 -6.11 -3.11
CA PRO A 92 -2.18 -6.09 -1.87
C PRO A 92 -1.84 -4.87 -0.99
N ASP A 93 -0.69 -4.23 -1.25
CA ASP A 93 -0.19 -3.04 -0.56
C ASP A 93 -0.47 -1.74 -1.34
N GLU A 94 -1.57 -1.70 -2.11
CA GLU A 94 -1.90 -0.57 -2.99
C GLU A 94 -2.00 0.78 -2.24
N GLY A 95 -2.25 0.75 -0.94
CA GLY A 95 -2.43 1.89 -0.06
C GLY A 95 -3.63 1.66 0.84
N TYR A 96 -4.05 2.69 1.56
CA TYR A 96 -5.19 2.62 2.46
C TYR A 96 -6.34 3.50 1.97
N HIS A 97 -7.51 2.89 1.82
CA HIS A 97 -8.75 3.62 1.59
C HIS A 97 -9.36 4.05 2.91
N VAL A 98 -9.60 5.35 3.10
CA VAL A 98 -10.20 5.88 4.33
C VAL A 98 -11.37 6.80 4.00
N GLU A 99 -12.38 6.80 4.85
CA GLU A 99 -13.53 7.69 4.72
C GLU A 99 -13.56 8.67 5.89
N VAL A 100 -13.34 9.96 5.63
CA VAL A 100 -13.29 10.99 6.69
C VAL A 100 -14.43 11.98 6.56
N MET A 101 -14.96 12.43 7.70
CA MET A 101 -16.03 13.44 7.74
C MET A 101 -15.42 14.82 7.91
N ALA A 102 -15.43 15.62 6.84
CA ALA A 102 -14.89 16.97 6.85
C ALA A 102 -15.87 18.03 6.36
N SER A 103 -16.02 19.10 7.13
CA SER A 103 -17.00 20.18 6.87
C SER A 103 -18.43 19.67 6.60
N GLY A 104 -18.84 18.63 7.33
CA GLY A 104 -20.17 18.01 7.16
C GLY A 104 -20.35 17.12 5.92
N ARG A 105 -19.27 16.86 5.15
CA ARG A 105 -19.27 15.97 3.99
C ARG A 105 -18.35 14.76 4.22
N LEU A 106 -18.76 13.60 3.71
CA LEU A 106 -17.90 12.41 3.64
C LEU A 106 -16.90 12.57 2.49
N HIS A 107 -15.61 12.40 2.78
CA HIS A 107 -14.53 12.38 1.81
C HIS A 107 -13.93 10.98 1.74
N ARG A 108 -13.79 10.45 0.54
CA ARG A 108 -13.13 9.18 0.27
C ARG A 108 -11.70 9.47 -0.15
N LEU A 109 -10.76 9.06 0.68
CA LEU A 109 -9.35 9.32 0.49
C LEU A 109 -8.60 8.02 0.21
N PHE A 110 -7.49 8.19 -0.50
CA PHE A 110 -6.52 7.13 -0.74
C PHE A 110 -5.16 7.60 -0.22
N VAL A 111 -4.59 6.82 0.69
CA VAL A 111 -3.34 7.11 1.40
C VAL A 111 -2.29 6.11 0.95
N ASP A 112 -1.30 6.57 0.21
CA ASP A 112 -0.31 5.71 -0.45
C ASP A 112 1.12 6.02 0.04
N SER A 113 1.94 5.00 0.26
CA SER A 113 3.36 5.16 0.59
C SER A 113 4.11 5.73 -0.62
N GLY A 114 4.47 7.01 -0.52
CA GLY A 114 5.28 7.65 -1.53
C GLY A 114 6.65 6.98 -1.57
N LEU A 115 7.08 6.51 -2.74
CA LEU A 115 8.43 5.95 -2.98
C LEU A 115 8.80 4.68 -2.17
N GLY A 116 7.85 4.02 -1.50
CA GLY A 116 8.16 2.88 -0.62
C GLY A 116 9.06 3.27 0.57
N ALA A 117 9.20 4.57 0.84
CA ALA A 117 9.87 5.06 2.03
C ALA A 117 8.92 4.89 3.21
N ILE A 118 9.26 3.98 4.11
CA ILE A 118 8.40 3.66 5.23
C ILE A 118 8.32 4.88 6.16
N GLY A 119 7.15 5.50 6.23
CA GLY A 119 6.88 6.69 7.05
C GLY A 119 6.36 7.89 6.28
N ASP A 120 6.52 7.95 4.95
CA ASP A 120 6.04 9.06 4.12
C ASP A 120 4.87 8.63 3.21
N PHE A 121 3.72 9.26 3.40
CA PHE A 121 2.50 8.94 2.67
C PHE A 121 1.94 10.16 1.94
N THR A 122 1.47 9.95 0.72
CA THR A 122 0.71 10.95 -0.02
C THR A 122 -0.78 10.66 0.09
N VAL A 123 -1.59 11.70 0.28
CA VAL A 123 -3.04 11.56 0.40
C VAL A 123 -3.72 12.15 -0.82
N PHE A 124 -4.58 11.36 -1.45
CA PHE A 124 -5.37 11.70 -2.63
C PHE A 124 -6.87 11.63 -2.32
N ASN A 125 -7.67 12.39 -3.05
CA ASN A 125 -9.14 12.26 -3.04
C ASN A 125 -9.65 11.35 -4.19
N GLU A 126 -10.97 11.17 -4.28
CA GLU A 126 -11.66 10.39 -5.33
C GLU A 126 -11.45 10.88 -6.79
N ASP A 127 -10.90 12.09 -6.94
CA ASP A 127 -10.54 12.69 -8.23
C ASP A 127 -9.03 12.65 -8.50
N PHE A 128 -8.28 11.81 -7.77
CA PHE A 128 -6.83 11.65 -7.89
C PHE A 128 -6.07 12.96 -7.64
N GLN A 129 -6.70 13.94 -6.99
CA GLN A 129 -6.05 15.17 -6.60
C GLN A 129 -5.29 14.92 -5.30
N LYS A 130 -3.99 15.22 -5.30
CA LYS A 130 -3.20 15.28 -4.09
C LYS A 130 -3.76 16.38 -3.18
N ILE A 131 -4.24 15.99 -2.01
CA ILE A 131 -4.79 16.90 -1.00
C ILE A 131 -3.79 17.20 0.13
N GLY A 132 -2.75 16.37 0.26
CA GLY A 132 -1.73 16.55 1.27
C GLY A 132 -0.70 15.43 1.33
N TYR A 133 0.09 15.44 2.40
CA TYR A 133 0.98 14.34 2.78
C TYR A 133 0.92 14.09 4.28
N LEU A 134 1.32 12.90 4.67
CA LEU A 134 1.52 12.45 6.04
C LEU A 134 2.95 11.97 6.17
N ALA A 135 3.63 12.35 7.25
CA ALA A 135 4.95 11.84 7.58
C ALA A 135 4.97 11.40 9.04
N MET A 136 5.69 10.33 9.35
CA MET A 136 5.97 9.98 10.74
C MET A 136 7.06 10.92 11.27
N LYS A 137 6.84 11.50 12.45
CA LYS A 137 7.80 12.41 13.07
C LYS A 137 9.10 11.67 13.38
N PRO A 138 10.27 12.28 13.14
CA PRO A 138 11.54 11.70 13.57
C PRO A 138 11.56 11.66 15.11
N LEU A 139 11.76 10.48 15.68
CA LEU A 139 11.93 10.33 17.13
C LEU A 139 13.39 10.65 17.49
N GLU A 140 13.66 11.84 18.01
CA GLU A 140 15.01 12.19 18.48
C GLU A 140 15.42 11.26 19.63
N GLY A 141 16.57 10.56 19.48
CA GLY A 141 17.17 9.76 20.54
C GLY A 141 16.55 8.38 20.77
N GLN A 142 15.57 7.95 19.97
CA GLN A 142 15.09 6.57 19.98
C GLN A 142 15.63 5.85 18.74
N SER A 143 16.41 4.78 18.95
CA SER A 143 16.63 3.81 17.88
C SER A 143 15.26 3.30 17.47
N VAL A 144 14.89 3.50 16.20
CA VAL A 144 13.70 2.97 15.49
C VAL A 144 12.71 2.38 16.46
N ALA A 145 11.71 3.16 16.88
CA ALA A 145 10.85 2.76 17.98
C ALA A 145 10.41 1.30 17.82
N ASP A 146 10.94 0.49 18.73
CA ASP A 146 10.61 -0.91 18.89
C ASP A 146 9.22 -0.92 19.53
N TYR A 147 8.23 -0.77 18.68
CA TYR A 147 6.86 -1.00 19.05
C TYR A 147 6.67 -2.51 18.98
N GLY A 148 6.89 -3.14 20.13
CA GLY A 148 6.43 -4.50 20.40
C GLY A 148 5.00 -4.72 19.88
N ASP A 149 4.64 -6.00 19.85
CA ASP A 149 3.38 -6.59 19.34
C ASP A 149 3.50 -7.22 17.94
N GLY A 150 4.66 -7.16 17.27
CA GLY A 150 4.89 -7.87 15.99
C GLY A 150 4.07 -7.36 14.81
N ARG A 151 3.44 -6.19 14.92
CA ARG A 151 2.61 -5.56 13.88
C ARG A 151 3.47 -4.92 12.78
N PRO A 152 2.99 -4.87 11.52
CA PRO A 152 3.78 -4.33 10.41
C PRO A 152 4.07 -2.83 10.59
N TYR A 153 5.32 -2.44 10.35
CA TYR A 153 5.78 -1.06 10.32
C TYR A 153 5.38 -0.39 8.98
N PRO A 154 4.90 0.87 8.95
CA PRO A 154 4.85 1.84 10.04
C PRO A 154 3.62 1.71 10.95
N ASN A 155 3.77 2.13 12.21
CA ASN A 155 2.71 2.05 13.20
C ASN A 155 1.71 3.21 13.07
N PHE A 156 0.46 2.89 12.75
CA PHE A 156 -0.65 3.84 12.67
C PHE A 156 -1.50 3.93 13.95
N SER A 157 -1.18 3.20 15.02
CA SER A 157 -2.02 3.19 16.22
C SER A 157 -2.01 4.52 16.99
N ASP A 158 -0.96 5.32 16.85
CA ASP A 158 -0.81 6.60 17.55
C ASP A 158 -0.67 7.77 16.57
N GLY A 159 -1.77 8.52 16.40
CA GLY A 159 -1.81 9.74 15.57
C GLY A 159 -0.89 10.87 16.03
N SER A 160 -0.43 10.86 17.29
CA SER A 160 0.49 11.88 17.81
C SER A 160 1.90 11.79 17.20
N LEU A 161 2.26 10.60 16.71
CA LEU A 161 3.52 10.33 16.01
C LEU A 161 3.52 10.80 14.56
N TRP A 162 2.37 11.23 14.04
CA TRP A 162 2.23 11.65 12.66
C TRP A 162 2.14 13.17 12.55
N GLU A 163 2.64 13.68 11.45
CA GLU A 163 2.42 15.04 10.99
C GLU A 163 1.78 15.02 9.60
N GLY A 164 0.81 15.91 9.39
CA GLY A 164 0.17 16.08 8.10
C GLY A 164 0.45 17.46 7.55
N LYS A 165 0.47 17.57 6.22
CA LYS A 165 0.39 18.87 5.54
C LYS A 165 -0.73 18.89 4.53
N GLY A 166 -1.48 19.99 4.55
CA GLY A 166 -2.65 20.21 3.72
C GLY A 166 -3.90 20.26 4.60
N GLU A 167 -4.75 21.26 4.42
CA GLU A 167 -5.82 21.62 5.35
C GLU A 167 -6.72 20.44 5.73
N LEU A 168 -7.15 19.64 4.75
CA LEU A 168 -7.99 18.47 4.98
C LEU A 168 -7.23 17.37 5.75
N VAL A 169 -5.93 17.21 5.49
CA VAL A 169 -5.10 16.20 6.13
C VAL A 169 -4.75 16.61 7.57
N GLU A 170 -4.32 17.86 7.77
CA GLU A 170 -4.00 18.44 9.08
C GLU A 170 -5.21 18.40 10.02
N THR A 171 -6.40 18.76 9.51
CA THR A 171 -7.61 18.82 10.33
C THR A 171 -8.10 17.44 10.76
N TYR A 172 -7.87 16.40 9.95
CA TYR A 172 -8.47 15.07 10.14
C TYR A 172 -7.45 13.94 10.31
N LEU A 173 -6.20 14.29 10.59
CA LEU A 173 -5.07 13.37 10.73
C LEU A 173 -5.40 12.14 11.59
N ASN A 174 -5.91 12.36 12.80
CA ASN A 174 -6.21 11.27 13.73
C ASN A 174 -7.30 10.33 13.22
N GLN A 175 -8.26 10.82 12.44
CA GLN A 175 -9.28 9.96 11.83
C GLN A 175 -8.68 9.11 10.71
N ILE A 176 -7.82 9.70 9.89
CA ILE A 176 -7.11 9.00 8.82
C ILE A 176 -6.26 7.88 9.42
N VAL A 177 -5.37 8.24 10.36
CA VAL A 177 -4.43 7.32 11.01
C VAL A 177 -5.17 6.22 11.75
N GLY A 178 -6.20 6.55 12.54
CA GLY A 178 -6.99 5.55 13.27
C GLY A 178 -7.70 4.53 12.36
N GLN A 179 -8.22 4.96 11.21
CA GLN A 179 -8.84 4.01 10.26
C GLN A 179 -7.80 3.09 9.61
N ILE A 180 -6.62 3.61 9.28
CA ILE A 180 -5.52 2.80 8.76
C ILE A 180 -5.09 1.76 9.80
N ALA A 181 -4.94 2.18 11.07
CA ALA A 181 -4.60 1.30 12.17
C ALA A 181 -5.59 0.12 12.32
N LEU A 182 -6.89 0.42 12.25
CA LEU A 182 -7.94 -0.60 12.30
C LEU A 182 -7.88 -1.56 11.11
N GLN A 183 -7.54 -1.07 9.91
CA GLN A 183 -7.37 -1.92 8.74
C GLN A 183 -6.17 -2.86 8.88
N ILE A 184 -5.04 -2.33 9.36
CA ILE A 184 -3.83 -3.12 9.63
C ILE A 184 -4.11 -4.17 10.71
N ASP A 185 -4.74 -3.79 11.82
CA ASP A 185 -5.12 -4.70 12.89
C ASP A 185 -6.05 -5.83 12.40
N ALA A 186 -7.07 -5.48 11.62
CA ALA A 186 -8.00 -6.46 11.05
C ALA A 186 -7.31 -7.42 10.06
N ALA A 187 -6.33 -6.95 9.30
CA ALA A 187 -5.53 -7.80 8.40
C ALA A 187 -4.60 -8.72 9.20
N TYR A 188 -3.89 -8.16 10.18
CA TYR A 188 -3.02 -8.90 11.08
C TYR A 188 -3.77 -10.02 11.81
N ARG A 189 -4.94 -9.73 12.41
CA ARG A 189 -5.74 -10.75 13.13
C ARG A 189 -6.24 -11.90 12.23
N LYS A 190 -6.32 -11.70 10.91
CA LYS A 190 -6.63 -12.73 9.90
C LYS A 190 -5.41 -13.54 9.45
N GLY A 191 -4.20 -13.06 9.74
CA GLY A 191 -2.95 -13.76 9.51
C GLY A 191 -2.96 -15.14 10.16
N LYS A 192 -2.22 -16.07 9.60
CA LYS A 192 -2.16 -17.46 10.07
C LYS A 192 -0.75 -17.83 10.45
N VAL A 193 -0.62 -18.63 11.50
CA VAL A 193 0.60 -19.32 11.89
C VAL A 193 0.66 -20.67 11.18
N ASP A 194 1.69 -20.91 10.39
CA ASP A 194 1.98 -22.25 9.85
C ASP A 194 2.87 -23.03 10.85
N ILE A 195 2.26 -23.96 11.58
CA ILE A 195 2.97 -24.78 12.56
C ILE A 195 3.90 -25.83 11.94
N GLN A 196 3.83 -26.04 10.62
CA GLN A 196 4.79 -26.89 9.90
C GLN A 196 6.06 -26.13 9.54
N GLU A 197 6.01 -24.80 9.55
CA GLU A 197 7.13 -23.93 9.23
C GLU A 197 7.89 -23.58 10.53
N PRO A 198 9.13 -24.08 10.72
CA PRO A 198 9.87 -23.85 11.97
C PRO A 198 10.13 -22.38 12.27
N THR A 199 10.22 -21.55 11.23
CA THR A 199 10.41 -20.10 11.37
C THR A 199 9.16 -19.43 11.96
N ASP A 200 7.97 -19.75 11.46
CA ASP A 200 6.69 -19.29 12.03
C ASP A 200 6.55 -19.73 13.49
N VAL A 201 6.82 -20.99 13.80
CA VAL A 201 6.72 -21.49 15.18
C VAL A 201 7.66 -20.73 16.13
N SER A 202 8.90 -20.47 15.71
CA SER A 202 9.87 -19.79 16.55
C SER A 202 9.49 -18.32 16.76
N TYR A 203 9.13 -17.63 15.67
CA TYR A 203 8.75 -16.22 15.70
C TYR A 203 7.49 -15.99 16.54
N TYR A 204 6.39 -16.70 16.25
CA TYR A 204 5.13 -16.45 16.95
C TYR A 204 5.15 -16.94 18.40
N ALA A 205 5.99 -17.94 18.75
CA ALA A 205 6.17 -18.34 20.14
C ALA A 205 6.81 -17.20 20.95
N GLU A 206 7.81 -16.52 20.39
CA GLU A 206 8.41 -15.31 20.97
C GLU A 206 7.39 -14.17 21.08
N VAL A 207 6.63 -13.89 20.01
CA VAL A 207 5.60 -12.83 19.98
C VAL A 207 4.56 -13.04 21.10
N PHE A 208 4.09 -14.27 21.30
CA PHE A 208 3.11 -14.57 22.33
C PHE A 208 3.71 -14.82 23.72
N GLY A 209 5.04 -14.82 23.86
CA GLY A 209 5.72 -15.09 25.13
C GLY A 209 5.50 -16.53 25.65
N VAL A 210 5.41 -17.50 24.75
CA VAL A 210 5.16 -18.93 25.05
C VAL A 210 6.21 -19.83 24.40
N SER A 211 6.24 -21.12 24.75
CA SER A 211 7.06 -22.10 24.04
C SER A 211 6.45 -22.51 22.69
N GLY A 212 7.29 -22.98 21.76
CA GLY A 212 6.82 -23.49 20.47
C GLY A 212 5.84 -24.68 20.59
N GLU A 213 5.95 -25.49 21.64
CA GLU A 213 5.00 -26.58 21.90
C GLU A 213 3.64 -26.06 22.40
N GLU A 214 3.63 -25.04 23.27
CA GLU A 214 2.39 -24.38 23.68
C GLU A 214 1.69 -23.68 22.52
N LEU A 215 2.46 -23.09 21.59
CA LEU A 215 1.93 -22.51 20.36
C LEU A 215 1.27 -23.58 19.48
N LYS A 216 1.96 -24.70 19.20
CA LYS A 216 1.40 -25.82 18.42
C LYS A 216 0.13 -26.38 19.05
N GLU A 217 0.12 -26.52 20.37
CA GLU A 217 -1.05 -26.98 21.12
C GLU A 217 -2.23 -26.00 20.97
N ALA A 218 -1.98 -24.69 21.10
CA ALA A 218 -2.99 -23.66 20.93
C ALA A 218 -3.57 -23.67 19.50
N VAL A 219 -2.72 -23.73 18.47
CA VAL A 219 -3.14 -23.82 17.07
C VAL A 219 -4.04 -25.04 16.84
N GLY A 220 -3.71 -26.19 17.44
CA GLY A 220 -4.54 -27.39 17.38
C GLY A 220 -5.92 -27.26 18.07
N LYS A 221 -6.06 -26.38 19.07
CA LYS A 221 -7.29 -26.20 19.84
C LYS A 221 -8.24 -25.15 19.27
N ILE A 222 -7.69 -24.00 18.87
CA ILE A 222 -8.48 -22.81 18.52
C ILE A 222 -8.29 -22.35 17.07
N GLY A 223 -7.39 -23.01 16.34
CA GLY A 223 -7.06 -22.69 14.96
C GLY A 223 -5.83 -21.78 14.82
N PRO A 224 -5.35 -21.58 13.58
CA PRO A 224 -4.06 -20.94 13.32
C PRO A 224 -4.11 -19.41 13.22
N THR A 225 -5.29 -18.79 13.36
CA THR A 225 -5.42 -17.33 13.15
C THR A 225 -4.80 -16.56 14.31
N LEU A 226 -4.01 -15.53 14.00
CA LEU A 226 -3.33 -14.69 14.99
C LEU A 226 -4.31 -14.11 16.01
N GLY A 227 -5.47 -13.59 15.57
CA GLY A 227 -6.46 -13.04 16.50
C GLY A 227 -7.02 -14.06 17.50
N ALA A 228 -7.21 -15.31 17.09
CA ALA A 228 -7.67 -16.35 18.03
C ALA A 228 -6.58 -16.72 19.04
N LEU A 229 -5.32 -16.80 18.57
CA LEU A 229 -4.17 -17.11 19.42
C LEU A 229 -3.92 -16.02 20.45
N GLU A 230 -3.96 -14.75 20.05
CA GLU A 230 -3.91 -13.59 20.96
C GLU A 230 -4.97 -13.69 22.06
N ASP A 231 -6.24 -13.86 21.68
CA ASP A 231 -7.35 -13.91 22.62
C ASP A 231 -7.18 -15.07 23.61
N TYR A 232 -6.72 -16.23 23.13
CA TYR A 232 -6.45 -17.41 23.95
C TYR A 232 -5.32 -17.18 24.95
N PHE A 233 -4.17 -16.66 24.51
CA PHE A 233 -3.03 -16.46 25.40
C PHE A 233 -3.27 -15.32 26.39
N ARG A 234 -3.91 -14.22 25.97
CA ARG A 234 -4.32 -13.12 26.87
C ARG A 234 -5.25 -13.62 27.99
N SER A 235 -6.20 -14.52 27.66
CA SER A 235 -7.11 -15.11 28.65
C SER A 235 -6.42 -16.02 29.68
N LYS A 236 -5.26 -16.59 29.34
CA LYS A 236 -4.51 -17.52 30.20
C LYS A 236 -3.49 -16.85 31.10
N THR A 237 -2.84 -15.78 30.64
CA THR A 237 -1.73 -15.14 31.36
C THR A 237 -2.20 -14.01 32.27
N GLY A 238 -3.40 -13.44 32.04
CA GLY A 238 -3.88 -12.28 32.79
C GLY A 238 -3.04 -11.02 32.58
N VAL A 239 -2.15 -11.03 31.58
CA VAL A 239 -1.29 -9.92 31.17
C VAL A 239 -1.87 -9.36 29.87
N GLU A 240 -1.98 -8.03 29.78
CA GLU A 240 -2.22 -7.35 28.50
C GLU A 240 -1.06 -7.68 27.56
N VAL A 241 -1.31 -8.57 26.59
CA VAL A 241 -0.49 -8.73 25.38
C VAL A 241 -0.84 -7.60 24.44
#